data_AF-D9WRQ2-F1
#
_entry.id   AF-D9WRQ2-F1
#
_cell.length_a   1.000
_cell.length_b   1.000
_cell.length_c   1.000
_cell.angle_alpha   90.00
_cell.angle_beta   90.00
_cell.angle_gamma   90.00
#
_symmetry.space_group_name_H-M   'P 1'
#
loop_
_entity.id
_entity.type
_entity.pdbx_description
1 polymer ?
#
loop_
_entity_poly.entity_id
_entity_poly.type
_entity_poly.pdbx_seq_one_letter_code
_entity_poly.pdbx_strand_id
1 'polypeptide(L)'
;MNGNRFRVWEATSAAGNLAHCVLRDPLARDTSARQTAKPDEPAKALYVANIKSQIKRNKTNEKARLRNKAVKSELKTAIRRTREAVAAGDAEKATAAARAAARKLDKAVSKGVLHKNNAANKKSALAQQLAGLKG
;
A
#
# COMPACT_ATOMS: atom_id res chain seq x y z
N MET A 1 -8.97 -29.74 -10.31
CA MET A 1 -7.80 -30.42 -10.91
C MET A 1 -6.71 -29.36 -11.04
N ASN A 2 -5.97 -29.12 -9.96
CA ASN A 2 -4.62 -29.66 -9.70
C ASN A 2 -3.64 -29.36 -10.83
N GLY A 3 -2.60 -28.58 -10.52
CA GLY A 3 -1.53 -28.31 -11.47
C GLY A 3 -0.39 -27.46 -10.94
N ASN A 4 0.11 -27.77 -9.74
CA ASN A 4 1.41 -27.30 -9.23
C ASN A 4 2.55 -27.76 -10.16
N ARG A 5 3.52 -26.89 -10.46
CA ARG A 5 4.80 -27.24 -11.12
C ARG A 5 5.88 -26.26 -10.59
N PHE A 6 6.59 -26.54 -9.48
CA PHE A 6 7.84 -27.33 -9.38
C PHE A 6 8.84 -27.01 -10.52
N ARG A 7 10.14 -26.74 -10.39
CA ARG A 7 11.15 -26.80 -9.31
C ARG A 7 12.45 -26.16 -9.88
N VAL A 8 13.23 -25.45 -9.04
CA VAL A 8 14.70 -25.54 -8.87
C VAL A 8 15.68 -25.36 -10.06
N TRP A 9 16.69 -24.50 -9.84
CA TRP A 9 18.10 -24.94 -9.92
C TRP A 9 19.03 -24.06 -9.05
N GLU A 10 19.71 -24.71 -8.10
CA GLU A 10 20.80 -24.18 -7.27
C GLU A 10 22.08 -24.13 -8.10
N ALA A 11 22.87 -23.06 -7.93
CA ALA A 11 24.17 -22.90 -8.56
C ALA A 11 25.29 -23.20 -7.54
N THR A 12 26.10 -24.20 -7.84
CA THR A 12 27.41 -24.42 -7.22
C THR A 12 28.41 -24.80 -8.30
N SER A 13 29.47 -24.02 -8.49
CA SER A 13 30.83 -24.57 -8.52
C SER A 13 31.87 -23.45 -8.52
N ALA A 14 32.92 -23.69 -7.75
CA ALA A 14 34.05 -22.82 -7.48
C ALA A 14 35.31 -23.28 -8.24
N ALA A 15 36.39 -22.48 -8.11
CA ALA A 15 37.77 -22.65 -8.58
C ALA A 15 38.02 -22.22 -10.05
N GLY A 16 39.10 -21.53 -10.40
CA GLY A 16 40.31 -21.14 -9.67
C GLY A 16 41.16 -20.20 -10.55
N ASN A 17 42.00 -19.43 -9.88
CA ASN A 17 42.83 -18.33 -10.37
C ASN A 17 44.11 -18.82 -11.07
N LEU A 18 44.61 -18.13 -12.12
CA LEU A 18 46.04 -17.79 -12.32
C LEU A 18 46.31 -17.00 -13.62
N ALA A 19 47.29 -16.10 -13.49
CA ALA A 19 48.15 -15.49 -14.52
C ALA A 19 47.71 -14.17 -15.18
N HIS A 20 48.25 -13.11 -14.58
CA HIS A 20 48.54 -11.79 -15.14
C HIS A 20 49.38 -11.89 -16.43
N CYS A 21 48.79 -11.49 -17.56
CA CYS A 21 49.50 -11.06 -18.76
C CYS A 21 49.17 -9.60 -19.04
N VAL A 22 50.22 -8.79 -19.05
CA VAL A 22 50.23 -7.34 -19.15
C VAL A 22 49.79 -6.92 -20.56
N LEU A 23 48.50 -6.68 -20.73
CA LEU A 23 47.95 -6.00 -21.90
C LEU A 23 47.23 -4.76 -21.40
N ARG A 24 48.06 -3.74 -21.10
CA ARG A 24 47.75 -2.30 -21.14
C ARG A 24 46.26 -2.01 -21.09
N ASP A 25 45.70 -2.05 -19.88
CA ASP A 25 44.29 -1.77 -19.66
C ASP A 25 43.95 -0.41 -20.30
N PRO A 26 42.88 -0.32 -21.11
CA PRO A 26 42.38 0.96 -21.63
C PRO A 26 41.80 1.87 -20.52
N LEU A 27 42.02 1.51 -19.26
CA LEU A 27 41.61 2.24 -18.05
C LEU A 27 42.63 3.27 -17.57
N ALA A 28 43.74 3.49 -18.27
CA ALA A 28 44.56 4.68 -18.05
C ALA A 28 43.94 5.89 -18.77
N ARG A 29 42.79 6.36 -18.27
CA ARG A 29 42.32 7.73 -18.47
C ARG A 29 42.46 8.45 -17.12
N ASP A 30 43.49 9.27 -17.07
CA ASP A 30 43.88 10.23 -16.05
C ASP A 30 42.87 10.47 -14.91
N THR A 31 43.28 10.06 -13.71
CA THR A 31 42.68 10.41 -12.42
C THR A 31 42.92 11.87 -12.00
N SER A 32 43.31 12.76 -12.92
CA SER A 32 43.58 14.18 -12.65
C SER A 32 42.37 15.10 -12.81
N ALA A 33 41.24 14.60 -13.30
CA ALA A 33 39.95 15.28 -13.24
C ALA A 33 39.01 14.52 -12.30
N ARG A 34 39.36 14.54 -11.00
CA ARG A 34 38.39 14.66 -9.92
C ARG A 34 37.61 15.96 -10.13
N GLN A 35 36.87 16.08 -11.23
CA GLN A 35 35.75 17.00 -11.32
C GLN A 35 34.77 16.44 -10.30
N THR A 36 34.80 17.06 -9.13
CA THR A 36 33.79 16.94 -8.09
C THR A 36 32.46 16.57 -8.71
N ALA A 37 32.00 15.35 -8.44
CA ALA A 37 30.57 15.09 -8.45
C ALA A 37 29.97 16.23 -7.64
N LYS A 38 29.32 17.21 -8.28
CA LYS A 38 28.59 18.25 -7.56
C LYS A 38 27.48 17.50 -6.81
N PRO A 39 27.54 17.34 -5.48
CA PRO A 39 26.51 16.63 -4.73
C PRO A 39 25.25 17.49 -4.53
N ASP A 40 25.22 18.68 -5.15
CA ASP A 40 24.33 19.79 -4.83
C ASP A 40 23.58 20.35 -6.04
N GLU A 41 23.70 19.76 -7.25
CA GLU A 41 22.72 20.07 -8.28
C GLU A 41 21.41 19.36 -7.92
N PRO A 42 20.33 20.07 -7.54
CA PRO A 42 19.08 19.42 -7.22
C PRO A 42 18.65 18.72 -8.50
N ALA A 43 18.76 17.39 -8.53
CA ALA A 43 18.31 16.54 -9.62
C ALA A 43 16.96 17.09 -10.07
N LYS A 44 16.94 17.76 -11.24
CA LYS A 44 15.85 18.60 -11.73
C LYS A 44 14.54 17.93 -11.32
N ALA A 45 13.95 18.49 -10.26
CA ALA A 45 12.80 17.89 -9.63
C ALA A 45 11.78 17.68 -10.74
N LEU A 46 11.38 16.42 -10.94
CA LEU A 46 10.43 16.02 -11.97
C LEU A 46 9.34 17.10 -12.05
N TYR A 47 9.33 17.87 -13.15
CA TYR A 47 8.47 19.02 -13.33
C TYR A 47 7.05 18.53 -13.69
N VAL A 48 6.48 17.70 -12.83
CA VAL A 48 5.18 17.06 -13.01
C VAL A 48 4.07 18.00 -12.52
N ALA A 49 3.96 19.15 -13.21
CA ALA A 49 2.74 19.92 -13.47
C ALA A 49 3.10 21.33 -14.00
N ASN A 50 3.47 21.45 -15.27
CA ASN A 50 3.71 22.74 -15.90
C ASN A 50 2.42 23.57 -16.06
N ILE A 51 1.31 22.88 -16.34
CA ILE A 51 0.05 23.51 -16.73
C ILE A 51 -0.69 23.96 -15.46
N LYS A 52 -1.09 25.24 -15.42
CA LYS A 52 -1.81 25.88 -14.28
C LYS A 52 -3.02 25.05 -13.80
N SER A 53 -3.74 24.40 -14.72
CA SER A 53 -4.86 23.52 -14.40
C SER A 53 -4.45 22.28 -13.59
N GLN A 54 -3.31 21.65 -13.93
CA GLN A 54 -2.80 20.47 -13.25
C GLN A 54 -2.33 20.79 -11.83
N ILE A 55 -1.65 21.93 -11.64
CA ILE A 55 -1.26 22.40 -10.30
C ILE A 55 -2.50 22.57 -9.40
N LYS A 56 -3.59 23.14 -9.94
CA LYS A 56 -4.86 23.28 -9.21
C LYS A 56 -5.49 21.92 -8.86
N ARG A 57 -5.49 20.97 -9.80
CA ARG A 57 -6.01 19.62 -9.58
C ARG A 57 -5.21 18.88 -8.51
N ASN A 58 -3.88 18.94 -8.56
CA ASN A 58 -3.00 18.35 -7.54
C ASN A 58 -3.31 18.88 -6.14
N LYS A 59 -3.43 20.21 -5.98
CA LYS A 59 -3.79 20.85 -4.70
C LYS A 59 -5.18 20.39 -4.20
N THR A 60 -6.15 20.24 -5.10
CA THR A 60 -7.52 19.83 -4.75
C THR A 60 -7.57 18.34 -4.40
N ASN A 61 -6.89 17.51 -5.18
CA ASN A 61 -6.77 16.07 -4.98
C ASN A 61 -6.12 15.76 -3.65
N GLU A 62 -5.07 16.50 -3.27
CA GLU A 62 -4.42 16.29 -1.98
C GLU A 62 -5.36 16.58 -0.80
N LYS A 63 -6.11 17.69 -0.87
CA LYS A 63 -7.13 18.00 0.15
C LYS A 63 -8.23 16.94 0.24
N ALA A 64 -8.65 16.37 -0.89
CA ALA A 64 -9.63 15.29 -0.94
C ALA A 64 -9.03 13.96 -0.43
N ARG A 65 -7.76 13.67 -0.77
CA ARG A 65 -7.01 12.49 -0.33
C ARG A 65 -6.92 12.44 1.19
N LEU A 66 -6.55 13.53 1.84
CA LEU A 66 -6.43 13.61 3.31
C LEU A 66 -7.77 13.33 4.01
N ARG A 67 -8.87 13.95 3.53
CA ARG A 67 -10.23 13.70 4.04
C ARG A 67 -10.65 12.23 3.85
N ASN A 68 -10.43 11.69 2.67
CA ASN A 68 -10.77 10.31 2.36
C ASN A 68 -9.92 9.31 3.16
N LYS A 69 -8.65 9.62 3.40
CA LYS A 69 -7.74 8.80 4.22
C LYS A 69 -8.26 8.69 5.64
N ALA A 70 -8.60 9.81 6.29
CA ALA A 70 -9.13 9.83 7.65
C ALA A 70 -10.40 8.97 7.79
N VAL A 71 -11.38 9.19 6.91
CA VAL A 71 -12.64 8.42 6.91
C VAL A 71 -12.37 6.93 6.69
N LYS A 72 -11.52 6.56 5.72
CA LYS A 72 -11.20 5.15 5.46
C LYS A 72 -10.47 4.48 6.64
N SER A 73 -9.58 5.19 7.33
CA SER A 73 -8.90 4.66 8.51
C SER A 73 -9.84 4.42 9.70
N GLU A 74 -10.79 5.34 9.92
CA GLU A 74 -11.81 5.18 10.96
C GLU A 74 -12.69 3.96 10.70
N LEU A 75 -13.11 3.77 9.45
CA LEU A 75 -13.93 2.62 9.03
C LEU A 75 -13.17 1.31 9.21
N LYS A 76 -11.90 1.24 8.77
CA LYS A 76 -11.07 0.05 8.95
C LYS A 76 -10.93 -0.30 10.43
N THR A 77 -10.78 0.71 11.28
CA THR A 77 -10.70 0.52 12.74
C THR A 77 -12.01 -0.01 13.32
N ALA A 78 -13.16 0.55 12.91
CA ALA A 78 -14.46 0.07 13.38
C ALA A 78 -14.72 -1.39 12.98
N ILE A 79 -14.38 -1.76 11.74
CA ILE A 79 -14.50 -3.14 11.24
C ILE A 79 -13.53 -4.08 11.95
N ARG A 80 -12.32 -3.61 12.30
CA ARG A 80 -11.38 -4.41 13.06
C ARG A 80 -11.90 -4.71 14.46
N ARG A 81 -12.42 -3.70 15.18
CA ARG A 81 -13.02 -3.88 16.51
C ARG A 81 -14.18 -4.87 16.52
N THR A 82 -15.02 -4.85 15.49
CA THR A 82 -16.11 -5.85 15.36
C THR A 82 -15.56 -7.26 15.18
N ARG A 83 -14.50 -7.44 14.39
CA ARG A 83 -13.88 -8.75 14.16
C ARG A 83 -13.17 -9.27 15.42
N GLU A 84 -12.50 -8.40 16.15
CA GLU A 84 -11.87 -8.73 17.43
C GLU A 84 -12.92 -9.18 18.46
N ALA A 85 -14.05 -8.46 18.57
CA ALA A 85 -15.16 -8.85 19.45
C ALA A 85 -15.81 -10.18 19.04
N VAL A 86 -15.91 -10.45 17.74
CA VAL A 86 -16.40 -11.73 17.22
C VAL A 86 -15.44 -12.87 17.57
N ALA A 87 -14.13 -12.65 17.39
CA ALA A 87 -13.11 -13.65 17.74
C ALA A 87 -13.06 -13.95 19.25
N ALA A 88 -13.39 -12.97 20.10
CA ALA A 88 -13.47 -13.15 21.54
C ALA A 88 -14.75 -13.88 22.01
N GLY A 89 -15.74 -14.11 21.14
CA GLY A 89 -16.99 -14.81 21.48
C GLY A 89 -18.02 -13.98 22.25
N ASP A 90 -17.78 -12.69 22.48
CA ASP A 90 -18.69 -11.79 23.21
C ASP A 90 -19.84 -11.31 22.31
N ALA A 91 -20.96 -12.03 22.30
CA ALA A 91 -22.13 -11.74 21.44
C ALA A 91 -22.69 -10.32 21.64
N GLU A 92 -22.78 -9.83 22.87
CA GLU A 92 -23.32 -8.50 23.16
C GLU A 92 -22.41 -7.38 22.64
N LYS A 93 -21.11 -7.46 22.95
CA LYS A 93 -20.12 -6.47 22.48
C LYS A 93 -20.00 -6.48 20.96
N ALA A 94 -20.07 -7.65 20.33
CA ALA A 94 -20.05 -7.79 18.88
C ALA A 94 -21.24 -7.10 18.22
N THR A 95 -22.46 -7.24 18.77
CA THR A 95 -23.66 -6.57 18.22
C THR A 95 -23.61 -5.05 18.38
N ALA A 96 -23.14 -4.55 19.54
CA ALA A 96 -22.97 -3.13 19.78
C ALA A 96 -21.93 -2.51 18.83
N ALA A 97 -20.78 -3.18 18.68
CA ALA A 97 -19.73 -2.76 17.76
C ALA A 97 -20.20 -2.76 16.30
N ALA A 98 -20.99 -3.77 15.89
CA ALA A 98 -21.51 -3.87 14.53
C ALA A 98 -22.51 -2.77 14.20
N ARG A 99 -23.39 -2.41 15.15
CA ARG A 99 -24.29 -1.26 15.02
C ARG A 99 -23.51 0.05 14.87
N ALA A 100 -22.45 0.25 15.66
CA ALA A 100 -21.59 1.41 15.54
C ALA A 100 -20.85 1.46 14.19
N ALA A 101 -20.36 0.31 13.69
CA ALA A 101 -19.74 0.19 12.38
C ALA A 101 -20.72 0.50 11.24
N ALA A 102 -21.96 -0.01 11.31
CA ALA A 102 -23.01 0.26 10.33
C ALA A 102 -23.32 1.76 10.23
N ARG A 103 -23.49 2.45 11.37
CA ARG A 103 -23.70 3.91 11.41
C ARG A 103 -22.55 4.68 10.75
N LYS A 104 -21.30 4.27 10.98
CA LYS A 104 -20.13 4.92 10.36
C LYS A 104 -20.06 4.67 8.85
N LEU A 105 -20.41 3.47 8.39
CA LEU A 105 -20.48 3.14 6.97
C LEU A 105 -21.50 4.02 6.25
N ASP A 106 -22.68 4.22 6.83
CA ASP A 106 -23.73 5.07 6.23
C ASP A 106 -23.31 6.54 6.17
N LYS A 107 -22.68 7.05 7.23
CA LYS A 107 -22.10 8.40 7.22
C LYS A 107 -21.03 8.57 6.13
N ALA A 108 -20.26 7.52 5.82
CA ALA A 108 -19.27 7.57 4.76
C ALA A 108 -19.89 7.54 3.35
N VAL A 109 -21.06 6.93 3.18
CA VAL A 109 -21.85 6.98 1.94
C VAL A 109 -22.41 8.39 1.74
N SER A 110 -23.00 9.00 2.77
CA SER A 110 -23.52 10.37 2.69
C SER A 110 -22.41 11.40 2.36
N LYS A 111 -21.18 11.15 2.84
CA LYS A 111 -19.99 11.97 2.50
C LYS A 111 -19.41 11.68 1.11
N GLY A 112 -19.93 10.70 0.38
CA GLY A 112 -19.43 10.31 -0.95
C GLY A 112 -18.07 9.60 -0.95
N VAL A 113 -17.58 9.15 0.21
CA VAL A 113 -16.26 8.48 0.32
C VAL A 113 -16.35 7.00 -0.08
N LEU A 114 -17.52 6.38 0.12
CA LEU A 114 -17.81 5.00 -0.28
C LEU A 114 -19.09 4.95 -1.12
N HIS A 115 -19.08 4.07 -2.12
CA HIS A 115 -20.28 3.76 -2.89
C HIS A 115 -21.27 2.92 -2.05
N LYS A 116 -22.57 3.08 -2.30
CA LYS A 116 -23.67 2.36 -1.61
C LYS A 116 -23.47 0.83 -1.60
N ASN A 117 -23.06 0.25 -2.72
CA ASN A 117 -22.83 -1.20 -2.82
C ASN A 117 -21.63 -1.65 -1.97
N ASN A 118 -20.58 -0.83 -1.86
CA ASN A 118 -19.42 -1.16 -1.02
C ASN A 118 -19.81 -1.15 0.46
N ALA A 119 -20.65 -0.20 0.88
CA ALA A 119 -21.20 -0.19 2.23
C ALA A 119 -22.12 -1.39 2.48
N ALA A 120 -22.99 -1.74 1.53
CA ALA A 120 -23.88 -2.90 1.62
C ALA A 120 -23.10 -4.23 1.75
N ASN A 121 -22.07 -4.44 0.92
CA ASN A 121 -21.22 -5.64 0.99
C ASN A 121 -20.54 -5.75 2.36
N LYS A 122 -20.04 -4.64 2.91
CA LYS A 122 -19.41 -4.62 4.25
C LYS A 122 -20.41 -4.89 5.37
N LYS A 123 -21.63 -4.34 5.28
CA LYS A 123 -22.70 -4.65 6.25
C LYS A 123 -23.08 -6.12 6.22
N SER A 124 -23.23 -6.69 5.02
CA SER A 124 -23.52 -8.11 4.83
C SER A 124 -22.43 -9.01 5.44
N ALA A 125 -21.15 -8.70 5.17
CA ALA A 125 -20.03 -9.44 5.74
C ALA A 125 -20.03 -9.43 7.29
N LEU A 126 -20.34 -8.29 7.91
CA LEU A 126 -20.46 -8.20 9.38
C LEU A 126 -21.67 -9.00 9.90
N ALA A 127 -22.79 -8.99 9.18
CA ALA A 127 -23.98 -9.74 9.56
C ALA A 127 -23.74 -11.25 9.51
N GLN A 128 -23.04 -11.75 8.49
CA GLN A 128 -22.65 -13.16 8.38
C GLN A 128 -21.74 -13.60 9.53
N GLN A 129 -20.76 -12.76 9.89
CA GLN A 129 -19.87 -13.02 11.03
C GLN A 129 -20.63 -13.09 12.37
N LEU A 130 -21.65 -12.26 12.55
CA LEU A 130 -22.50 -12.32 13.74
C LEU A 130 -23.45 -13.52 13.73
N ALA A 131 -23.97 -13.90 12.56
CA ALA A 131 -24.86 -15.05 12.44
C ALA A 131 -24.13 -16.35 12.82
N GLY A 132 -22.86 -16.50 12.41
CA GLY A 132 -22.04 -17.66 12.77
C GLY A 132 -21.69 -17.79 14.27
N LEU A 133 -21.93 -16.76 15.08
CA LEU A 133 -21.81 -16.82 16.55
C LEU A 133 -23.14 -17.11 17.27
N LYS A 134 -24.26 -16.85 16.59
CA LYS A 134 -25.61 -16.99 17.15
C LYS A 134 -26.27 -18.32 16.74
N GLY A 135 -25.64 -19.08 15.86
CA GLY A 135 -26.07 -20.39 15.38
C GLY A 135 -25.26 -21.51 15.98
#